data_AF-A0A086K6K7-F1
#
_entry.id   AF-A0A086K6K7-F1
#
_cell.length_a   1.000
_cell.length_b   1.000
_cell.length_c   1.000
_cell.angle_alpha   90.00
_cell.angle_beta   90.00
_cell.angle_gamma   90.00
#
_symmetry.space_group_name_H-M   'P 1'
#
loop_
_entity.id
_entity.type
_entity.pdbx_description
1 polymer ?
#
loop_
_entity_poly.entity_id
_entity_poly.type
_entity_poly.pdbx_seq_one_letter_code
_entity_poly.pdbx_strand_id
1 'polypeptide(L)'
;SFSSQLQEISVVLREEIEPTIERLRKEKQEYFNFVSMKEEMQRFQRFDVAYRFYSAKQLLQQGTSDFDELTQKKAEIEAQREKLDGPLQRVRQKKEEVEKLLAKRHSEEKTARRDLKLFSDALEDLKKEEQKLAKKLAEKRASRLSETSHAEAAEEEVKRVKEALENAEKKLEGLSTGGAEAGGGASLREKLKQAKTKAAQLEAEEEDLKTELKHVDEELRQVRAKLNKSGESAAQMTTQRDAAAARVAALEKQLAAEAVDEEKLASLREEMKLCRREIDAAKHEAQESQHELNSWSKIAVRLPRGMHPHKLHGQVFELVELKNDYLDFAKALQLLVGGKLEYVVVEDKDASKAIFKENNFASSRRRVTLLPIQDCQVGKICDTAVRLTHLAL
;
A
#
# COMPACT_ATOMS: atom_id res chain seq x y z
N SER A 1 -3.44 26.03 -128.26
CA SER A 1 -2.91 24.99 -127.33
C SER A 1 -2.11 25.56 -126.18
N PHE A 2 -1.13 26.45 -126.39
CA PHE A 2 -0.24 26.94 -125.32
C PHE A 2 -0.93 27.68 -124.16
N SER A 3 -1.97 28.47 -124.45
CA SER A 3 -2.74 29.21 -123.42
C SER A 3 -3.59 28.32 -122.52
N SER A 4 -4.09 27.19 -123.01
CA SER A 4 -4.91 26.24 -122.24
C SER A 4 -4.03 25.44 -121.27
N GLN A 5 -2.83 25.06 -121.72
CA GLN A 5 -1.84 24.37 -120.89
C GLN A 5 -1.32 25.28 -119.76
N LEU A 6 -1.14 26.58 -120.03
CA LEU A 6 -0.79 27.56 -119.00
C LEU A 6 -1.90 27.75 -117.96
N GLN A 7 -3.17 27.72 -118.37
CA GLN A 7 -4.30 27.76 -117.44
C GLN A 7 -4.36 26.50 -116.58
N GLU A 8 -4.17 25.32 -117.18
CA GLU A 8 -4.16 24.04 -116.47
C GLU A 8 -3.02 23.97 -115.44
N ILE A 9 -1.81 24.40 -115.82
CA ILE A 9 -0.67 24.54 -114.89
C ILE A 9 -0.99 25.53 -113.76
N SER A 10 -1.66 26.64 -114.08
CA SER A 10 -2.03 27.66 -113.08
C SER A 10 -3.13 27.21 -112.12
N VAL A 11 -4.01 26.30 -112.55
CA VAL A 11 -5.04 25.65 -111.73
C VAL A 11 -4.38 24.64 -110.80
N VAL A 12 -3.52 23.76 -111.31
CA VAL A 12 -2.77 22.79 -110.49
C VAL A 12 -1.89 23.50 -109.45
N LEU A 13 -1.24 24.61 -109.82
CA LEU A 13 -0.45 25.41 -108.89
C LEU A 13 -1.29 25.95 -107.72
N ARG A 14 -2.47 26.51 -108.00
CA ARG A 14 -3.32 27.16 -106.98
C ARG A 14 -4.21 26.21 -106.19
N GLU A 15 -4.74 25.18 -106.83
CA GLU A 15 -5.71 24.28 -106.20
C GLU A 15 -5.04 23.09 -105.52
N GLU A 16 -3.87 22.65 -105.99
CA GLU A 16 -3.19 21.47 -105.45
C GLU A 16 -1.85 21.80 -104.80
N ILE A 17 -0.96 22.52 -105.49
CA ILE A 17 0.42 22.73 -105.01
C ILE A 17 0.45 23.72 -103.84
N GLU A 18 -0.16 24.91 -103.97
CA GLU A 18 -0.17 25.94 -102.93
C GLU A 18 -0.81 25.44 -101.61
N PRO A 19 -2.01 24.81 -101.59
CA PRO A 19 -2.61 24.28 -100.37
C PRO A 19 -1.79 23.14 -99.77
N THR A 20 -1.13 22.32 -100.60
CA THR A 20 -0.23 21.27 -100.13
C THR A 20 1.00 21.86 -99.46
N ILE A 21 1.60 22.92 -100.02
CA ILE A 21 2.72 23.63 -99.40
C ILE A 21 2.28 24.29 -98.08
N GLU A 22 1.10 24.90 -98.01
CA GLU A 22 0.57 25.46 -96.76
C GLU A 22 0.31 24.38 -95.70
N ARG A 23 -0.25 23.23 -96.10
CA ARG A 23 -0.45 22.08 -95.22
C ARG A 23 0.89 21.58 -94.69
N LEU A 24 1.90 21.39 -95.54
CA LEU A 24 3.24 20.96 -95.14
C LEU A 24 3.92 21.99 -94.22
N ARG A 25 3.69 23.29 -94.42
CA ARG A 25 4.18 24.34 -93.51
C ARG A 25 3.51 24.25 -92.13
N LYS A 26 2.19 24.02 -92.07
CA LYS A 26 1.46 23.81 -90.81
C LYS A 26 1.93 22.54 -90.09
N GLU A 27 2.03 21.42 -90.80
CA GLU A 27 2.51 20.15 -90.24
C GLU A 27 3.94 20.27 -89.70
N LYS A 28 4.81 20.99 -90.42
CA LYS A 28 6.16 21.32 -89.94
C LYS A 28 6.11 22.15 -88.64
N GLN A 29 5.26 23.16 -88.58
CA GLN A 29 5.11 24.00 -87.38
C GLN A 29 4.56 23.21 -86.18
N GLU A 30 3.55 22.38 -86.39
CA GLU A 30 2.99 21.47 -85.38
C GLU A 30 4.04 20.47 -84.88
N TYR A 31 4.86 19.92 -85.78
CA TYR A 31 5.97 19.04 -85.40
C TYR A 31 7.00 19.74 -84.51
N PHE A 32 7.42 20.96 -84.86
CA PHE A 32 8.34 21.73 -84.01
C PHE A 32 7.74 22.04 -82.63
N ASN A 33 6.45 22.40 -82.57
CA ASN A 33 5.76 22.63 -81.31
C ASN A 33 5.70 21.34 -80.47
N PHE A 34 5.41 20.19 -81.08
CA PHE A 34 5.40 18.90 -80.41
C PHE A 34 6.79 18.54 -79.84
N VAL A 35 7.86 18.75 -80.61
CA VAL A 35 9.24 18.52 -80.16
C VAL A 35 9.57 19.43 -78.99
N SER A 36 9.28 20.72 -79.08
CA SER A 36 9.50 21.70 -78.00
C SER A 36 8.73 21.30 -76.73
N MET A 37 7.45 20.94 -76.86
CA MET A 37 6.62 20.55 -75.72
C MET A 37 7.07 19.21 -75.10
N LYS A 38 7.58 18.28 -75.91
CA LYS A 38 8.18 17.04 -75.43
C LYS A 38 9.47 17.31 -74.64
N GLU A 39 10.32 18.23 -75.10
CA GLU A 39 11.53 18.64 -74.39
C GLU A 39 11.22 19.32 -73.06
N GLU A 40 10.22 20.22 -73.03
CA GLU A 40 9.73 20.85 -71.82
C GLU A 40 9.15 19.82 -70.84
N MET A 41 8.34 18.86 -71.33
CA MET A 41 7.81 17.79 -70.49
C MET A 41 8.92 16.94 -69.87
N GLN A 42 9.97 16.60 -70.64
CA GLN A 42 11.14 15.89 -70.10
C GLN A 42 11.89 16.74 -69.07
N ARG A 43 11.99 18.06 -69.28
CA ARG A 43 12.57 18.98 -68.29
C ARG A 43 11.75 19.02 -67.01
N PHE A 44 10.42 19.10 -67.09
CA PHE A 44 9.54 19.07 -65.92
C PHE A 44 9.59 17.73 -65.19
N GLN A 45 9.67 16.59 -65.91
CA GLN A 45 9.86 15.28 -65.29
C GLN A 45 11.18 15.19 -64.52
N ARG A 46 12.28 15.71 -65.09
CA ARG A 46 13.56 15.79 -64.36
C ARG A 46 13.46 16.66 -63.11
N PHE A 47 12.75 17.78 -63.20
CA PHE A 47 12.54 18.69 -62.07
C PHE A 47 11.66 18.05 -60.98
N ASP A 48 10.58 17.35 -61.34
CA ASP A 48 9.74 16.59 -60.39
C ASP A 48 10.57 15.56 -59.63
N VAL A 49 11.36 14.75 -60.34
CA VAL A 49 12.24 13.75 -59.72
C VAL A 49 13.26 14.43 -58.78
N ALA A 50 13.89 15.53 -59.22
CA ALA A 50 14.85 16.27 -58.41
C ALA A 50 14.21 16.89 -57.16
N TYR A 51 13.00 17.46 -57.29
CA TYR A 51 12.26 18.06 -56.19
C TYR A 51 11.80 17.01 -55.18
N ARG A 52 11.31 15.85 -55.65
CA ARG A 52 10.95 14.72 -54.79
C ARG A 52 12.16 14.18 -54.04
N PHE A 53 13.32 14.07 -54.70
CA PHE A 53 14.58 13.71 -54.06
C PHE A 53 15.01 14.73 -53.01
N TYR A 54 14.97 16.03 -53.34
CA TYR A 54 15.31 17.11 -52.41
C TYR A 54 14.41 17.11 -51.17
N SER A 55 13.10 17.00 -51.37
CA SER A 55 12.11 16.95 -50.29
C SER A 55 12.31 15.73 -49.41
N ALA A 56 12.55 14.56 -50.00
CA ALA A 56 12.84 13.34 -49.26
C ALA A 56 14.17 13.45 -48.47
N LYS A 57 15.19 14.09 -49.04
CA LYS A 57 16.48 14.31 -48.38
C LYS A 57 16.36 15.27 -47.19
N GLN A 58 15.62 16.37 -47.34
CA GLN A 58 15.34 17.31 -46.24
C GLN A 58 14.59 16.62 -45.09
N LEU A 59 13.54 15.86 -45.41
CA LEU A 59 12.77 15.11 -44.41
C LEU A 59 13.63 14.05 -43.70
N LEU A 60 14.52 13.36 -44.43
CA LEU A 60 15.47 12.42 -43.85
C LEU A 60 16.41 13.11 -42.86
N GLN A 61 17.02 14.25 -43.25
CA GLN A 61 17.96 14.98 -42.41
C GLN A 61 17.32 15.50 -41.12
N GLN A 62 16.07 15.96 -41.19
CA GLN A 62 15.30 16.35 -40.01
C GLN A 62 15.02 15.13 -39.12
N GLY A 63 14.51 14.05 -39.71
CA GLY A 63 14.19 12.83 -38.97
C GLY A 63 15.41 12.16 -38.31
N THR A 64 16.59 12.21 -38.94
CA THR A 64 17.84 11.69 -38.34
C THR A 64 18.27 12.54 -37.16
N SER A 65 18.20 13.88 -37.28
CA SER A 65 18.50 14.79 -36.17
C SER A 65 17.56 14.57 -34.98
N ASP A 66 16.24 14.50 -35.24
CA ASP A 66 15.24 14.27 -34.20
C ASP A 66 15.44 12.90 -33.52
N PHE A 67 15.79 11.87 -34.31
CA PHE A 67 16.07 10.54 -33.77
C PHE A 67 17.32 10.54 -32.89
N ASP A 68 18.40 11.20 -33.31
CA ASP A 68 19.63 11.28 -32.53
C ASP A 68 19.38 11.99 -31.19
N GLU A 69 18.62 13.08 -31.20
CA GLU A 69 18.21 13.78 -29.98
C GLU A 69 17.38 12.88 -29.05
N LEU A 70 16.40 12.16 -29.59
CA LEU A 70 15.58 11.23 -28.82
C LEU A 70 16.40 10.08 -28.24
N THR A 71 17.38 9.58 -29.00
CA THR A 71 18.26 8.49 -28.57
C THR A 71 19.19 8.93 -27.44
N GLN A 72 19.74 10.13 -27.53
CA GLN A 72 20.52 10.72 -26.43
C GLN A 72 19.68 10.93 -25.18
N LYS A 73 18.48 11.51 -25.31
CA LYS A 73 17.54 11.69 -24.20
C LYS A 73 17.16 10.36 -23.54
N LYS A 74 16.89 9.33 -24.34
CA LYS A 74 16.60 7.98 -23.85
C LYS A 74 17.77 7.41 -23.04
N ALA A 75 18.99 7.49 -23.56
CA ALA A 75 20.18 6.99 -22.86
C ALA A 75 20.42 7.75 -21.55
N GLU A 76 20.19 9.07 -21.53
CA GLU A 76 20.29 9.88 -20.32
C GLU A 76 19.25 9.48 -19.26
N ILE A 77 17.99 9.30 -19.67
CA ILE A 77 16.91 8.83 -18.79
C ILE A 77 17.21 7.43 -18.25
N GLU A 78 17.69 6.51 -19.08
CA GLU A 78 18.06 5.16 -18.66
C GLU A 78 19.21 5.17 -17.64
N ALA A 79 20.25 5.98 -17.86
CA ALA A 79 21.35 6.15 -16.92
C ALA A 79 20.89 6.81 -15.59
N GLN A 80 19.98 7.78 -15.64
CA GLN A 80 19.38 8.38 -14.44
C GLN A 80 18.53 7.36 -13.68
N ARG A 81 17.75 6.54 -14.39
CA ARG A 81 16.94 5.47 -13.80
C ARG A 81 17.80 4.44 -13.09
N GLU A 82 18.88 3.98 -13.70
CA GLU A 82 19.79 3.00 -13.10
C GLU A 82 20.45 3.55 -11.83
N LYS A 83 20.85 4.83 -11.82
CA LYS A 83 21.37 5.50 -10.62
C LYS A 83 20.33 5.61 -9.49
N LEU A 84 19.05 5.72 -9.84
CA LEU A 84 17.95 5.86 -8.88
C LEU A 84 17.38 4.53 -8.37
N ASP A 85 17.52 3.43 -9.11
CA ASP A 85 16.97 2.12 -8.73
C ASP A 85 17.55 1.61 -7.39
N GLY A 86 18.87 1.72 -7.19
CA GLY A 86 19.52 1.33 -5.94
C GLY A 86 19.04 2.14 -4.70
N PRO A 87 19.07 3.48 -4.74
CA PRO A 87 18.44 4.32 -3.72
C PRO A 87 16.96 4.00 -3.49
N LEU A 88 16.18 3.79 -4.55
CA LEU A 88 14.75 3.49 -4.46
C LEU A 88 14.49 2.16 -3.73
N GLN A 89 15.28 1.13 -4.03
CA GLN A 89 15.18 -0.16 -3.35
C GLN A 89 15.52 -0.04 -1.86
N ARG A 90 16.58 0.73 -1.52
CA ARG A 90 16.94 1.01 -0.11
C ARG A 90 15.85 1.78 0.62
N VAL A 91 15.22 2.76 -0.02
CA VAL A 91 14.10 3.52 0.55
C VAL A 91 12.90 2.60 0.78
N ARG A 92 12.58 1.70 -0.15
CA ARG A 92 11.49 0.71 0.01
C ARG A 92 11.75 -0.22 1.19
N GLN A 93 12.95 -0.77 1.30
CA GLN A 93 13.34 -1.62 2.43
C GLN A 93 13.22 -0.88 3.77
N LYS A 94 13.80 0.33 3.85
CA LYS A 94 13.69 1.17 5.06
C LYS A 94 12.25 1.52 5.39
N LYS A 95 11.40 1.80 4.39
CA LYS A 95 9.98 2.07 4.60
C LYS A 95 9.29 0.87 5.23
N GLU A 96 9.49 -0.33 4.69
CA GLU A 96 8.89 -1.55 5.25
C GLU A 96 9.38 -1.85 6.67
N GLU A 97 10.67 -1.63 6.95
CA GLU A 97 11.25 -1.77 8.28
C GLU A 97 10.62 -0.79 9.28
N VAL A 98 10.52 0.49 8.90
CA VAL A 98 9.91 1.53 9.72
C VAL A 98 8.42 1.27 9.95
N GLU A 99 7.67 0.85 8.92
CA GLU A 99 6.25 0.49 9.06
C GLU A 99 6.04 -0.68 10.02
N LYS A 100 6.90 -1.72 9.95
CA LYS A 100 6.87 -2.85 10.90
C LYS A 100 7.19 -2.41 12.33
N LEU A 101 8.20 -1.56 12.50
CA LEU A 101 8.60 -1.03 13.81
C LEU A 101 7.49 -0.15 14.41
N LEU A 102 6.90 0.76 13.63
CA LEU A 102 5.80 1.61 14.06
C LEU A 102 4.56 0.78 14.44
N ALA A 103 4.19 -0.21 13.63
CA ALA A 103 3.08 -1.10 13.93
C ALA A 103 3.31 -1.88 15.25
N LYS A 104 4.52 -2.39 15.46
CA LYS A 104 4.91 -3.07 16.70
C LYS A 104 4.84 -2.12 17.90
N ARG A 105 5.41 -0.91 17.79
CA ARG A 105 5.40 0.09 18.85
C ARG A 105 4.00 0.56 19.21
N HIS A 106 3.14 0.85 18.23
CA HIS A 106 1.74 1.19 18.50
C HIS A 106 0.98 0.04 19.16
N SER A 107 1.24 -1.20 18.76
CA SER A 107 0.64 -2.35 19.43
C SER A 107 1.12 -2.46 20.89
N GLU A 108 2.41 -2.28 21.15
CA GLU A 108 2.99 -2.30 22.49
C GLU A 108 2.46 -1.15 23.37
N GLU A 109 2.35 0.06 22.81
CA GLU A 109 1.78 1.23 23.48
C GLU A 109 0.33 0.97 23.88
N LYS A 110 -0.48 0.41 22.96
CA LYS A 110 -1.87 0.05 23.24
C LYS A 110 -2.00 -0.98 24.35
N THR A 111 -1.12 -1.98 24.37
CA THR A 111 -1.09 -2.97 25.47
C THR A 111 -0.67 -2.33 26.79
N ALA A 112 0.39 -1.51 26.79
CA ALA A 112 0.88 -0.84 27.99
C ALA A 112 -0.17 0.12 28.58
N ARG A 113 -0.94 0.83 27.74
CA ARG A 113 -2.06 1.68 28.19
C ARG A 113 -3.20 0.86 28.81
N ARG A 114 -3.49 -0.32 28.26
CA ARG A 114 -4.50 -1.22 28.86
C ARG A 114 -4.05 -1.72 30.21
N ASP A 115 -2.80 -2.15 30.33
CA ASP A 115 -2.22 -2.62 31.60
C ASP A 115 -2.22 -1.50 32.64
N LEU A 116 -1.80 -0.29 32.26
CA LEU A 116 -1.85 0.88 33.13
C LEU A 116 -3.26 1.15 33.66
N LYS A 117 -4.27 1.06 32.80
CA LYS A 117 -5.67 1.24 33.20
C LYS A 117 -6.12 0.12 34.14
N LEU A 118 -5.84 -1.13 33.83
CA LEU A 118 -6.20 -2.28 34.66
C LEU A 118 -5.58 -2.19 36.06
N PHE A 119 -4.30 -1.84 36.15
CA PHE A 119 -3.62 -1.66 37.44
C PHE A 119 -4.15 -0.43 38.21
N SER A 120 -4.49 0.65 37.52
CA SER A 120 -5.10 1.83 38.14
C SER A 120 -6.47 1.52 38.74
N ASP A 121 -7.34 0.86 37.97
CA ASP A 121 -8.71 0.50 38.39
C ASP A 121 -8.65 -0.46 39.59
N ALA A 122 -7.81 -1.50 39.52
CA ALA A 122 -7.66 -2.46 40.62
C ALA A 122 -7.07 -1.85 41.90
N LEU A 123 -6.18 -0.86 41.77
CA LEU A 123 -5.63 -0.12 42.92
C LEU A 123 -6.70 0.77 43.55
N GLU A 124 -7.60 1.35 42.76
CA GLU A 124 -8.73 2.12 43.27
C GLU A 124 -9.71 1.24 44.05
N ASP A 125 -9.99 0.04 43.55
CA ASP A 125 -10.85 -0.94 44.24
C ASP A 125 -10.22 -1.43 45.56
N LEU A 126 -8.92 -1.73 45.55
CA LEU A 126 -8.19 -2.10 46.77
C LEU A 126 -8.21 -0.96 47.81
N LYS A 127 -8.05 0.30 47.39
CA LYS A 127 -8.16 1.46 48.30
C LYS A 127 -9.56 1.57 48.91
N LYS A 128 -10.62 1.34 48.14
CA LYS A 128 -12.00 1.33 48.66
C LYS A 128 -12.20 0.21 49.68
N GLU A 129 -11.66 -0.98 49.43
CA GLU A 129 -11.71 -2.10 50.38
C GLU A 129 -10.88 -1.83 51.64
N GLU A 130 -9.68 -1.27 51.53
CA GLU A 130 -8.89 -0.85 52.69
C GLU A 130 -9.63 0.17 53.55
N GLN A 131 -10.30 1.15 52.96
CA GLN A 131 -11.11 2.12 53.70
C GLN A 131 -12.26 1.45 54.45
N LYS A 132 -12.96 0.48 53.82
CA LYS A 132 -14.03 -0.28 54.49
C LYS A 132 -13.48 -1.12 55.65
N LEU A 133 -12.35 -1.80 55.44
CA LEU A 133 -11.70 -2.62 56.46
C LEU A 133 -11.19 -1.74 57.62
N ALA A 134 -10.62 -0.57 57.33
CA ALA A 134 -10.17 0.38 58.34
C ALA A 134 -11.33 0.93 59.20
N LYS A 135 -12.48 1.24 58.59
CA LYS A 135 -13.70 1.63 59.33
C LYS A 135 -14.18 0.50 60.24
N LYS A 136 -14.31 -0.73 59.71
CA LYS A 136 -14.69 -1.92 60.50
C LYS A 136 -13.72 -2.17 61.66
N LEU A 137 -12.42 -1.99 61.42
CA LEU A 137 -11.40 -2.13 62.46
C LEU A 137 -11.58 -1.08 63.57
N ALA A 138 -11.88 0.17 63.22
CA ALA A 138 -12.12 1.24 64.19
C ALA A 138 -13.39 0.96 65.03
N GLU A 139 -14.48 0.57 64.38
CA GLU A 139 -15.74 0.18 65.05
C GLU A 139 -15.52 -0.99 66.01
N LYS A 140 -14.83 -2.06 65.57
CA LYS A 140 -14.54 -3.22 66.43
C LYS A 140 -13.59 -2.91 67.58
N ARG A 141 -12.61 -2.01 67.38
CA ARG A 141 -11.75 -1.53 68.47
C ARG A 141 -12.55 -0.76 69.52
N ALA A 142 -13.49 0.07 69.10
CA ALA A 142 -14.38 0.78 70.02
C ALA A 142 -15.30 -0.18 70.79
N SER A 143 -15.90 -1.17 70.11
CA SER A 143 -16.70 -2.24 70.74
C SER A 143 -15.90 -2.97 71.81
N ARG A 144 -14.69 -3.43 71.46
CA ARG A 144 -13.78 -4.09 72.40
C ARG A 144 -13.49 -3.21 73.62
N LEU A 145 -13.20 -1.92 73.43
CA LEU A 145 -12.91 -1.01 74.54
C LEU A 145 -14.09 -0.91 75.52
N SER A 146 -15.31 -0.83 74.98
CA SER A 146 -16.55 -0.81 75.75
C SER A 146 -16.76 -2.12 76.52
N GLU A 147 -16.65 -3.26 75.84
CA GLU A 147 -16.80 -4.59 76.44
C GLU A 147 -15.72 -4.86 77.50
N THR A 148 -14.49 -4.39 77.30
CA THR A 148 -13.41 -4.51 78.29
C THR A 148 -13.78 -3.75 79.57
N SER A 149 -14.30 -2.52 79.44
CA SER A 149 -14.75 -1.73 80.59
C SER A 149 -15.93 -2.38 81.32
N HIS A 150 -16.84 -3.07 80.61
CA HIS A 150 -17.95 -3.78 81.24
C HIS A 150 -17.48 -5.04 81.96
N ALA A 151 -16.56 -5.80 81.36
CA ALA A 151 -15.95 -6.97 81.98
C ALA A 151 -15.14 -6.60 83.23
N GLU A 152 -14.35 -5.53 83.19
CA GLU A 152 -13.61 -5.02 84.36
C GLU A 152 -14.55 -4.60 85.50
N ALA A 153 -15.65 -3.92 85.19
CA ALA A 153 -16.66 -3.53 86.19
C ALA A 153 -17.39 -4.75 86.79
N ALA A 154 -17.69 -5.76 85.97
CA ALA A 154 -18.30 -7.02 86.42
C ALA A 154 -17.34 -7.82 87.31
N GLU A 155 -16.05 -7.90 86.94
CA GLU A 155 -15.01 -8.58 87.73
C GLU A 155 -14.80 -7.91 89.11
N GLU A 156 -14.78 -6.57 89.18
CA GLU A 156 -14.73 -5.85 90.45
C GLU A 156 -15.97 -6.09 91.32
N GLU A 157 -17.16 -6.11 90.72
CA GLU A 157 -18.42 -6.37 91.44
C GLU A 157 -18.50 -7.81 91.96
N VAL A 158 -18.12 -8.80 91.14
CA VAL A 158 -17.99 -10.21 91.55
C VAL A 158 -17.04 -10.33 92.73
N LYS A 159 -15.87 -9.68 92.65
CA LYS A 159 -14.87 -9.68 93.73
C LYS A 159 -15.42 -9.07 95.02
N ARG A 160 -16.09 -7.92 94.93
CA ARG A 160 -16.72 -7.25 96.09
C ARG A 160 -17.80 -8.10 96.74
N VAL A 161 -18.67 -8.72 95.93
CA VAL A 161 -19.75 -9.59 96.43
C VAL A 161 -19.17 -10.85 97.05
N LYS A 162 -18.14 -11.47 96.47
CA LYS A 162 -17.43 -12.63 97.06
C LYS A 162 -16.80 -12.30 98.40
N GLU A 163 -16.05 -11.19 98.51
CA GLU A 163 -15.44 -10.74 99.76
C GLU A 163 -16.50 -10.46 100.84
N ALA A 164 -17.64 -9.85 100.47
CA ALA A 164 -18.76 -9.63 101.37
C ALA A 164 -19.42 -10.95 101.82
N LEU A 165 -19.52 -11.93 100.91
CA LEU A 165 -20.10 -13.25 101.16
C LEU A 165 -19.20 -14.07 102.10
N GLU A 166 -17.89 -14.08 101.86
CA GLU A 166 -16.91 -14.75 102.72
C GLU A 166 -16.89 -14.14 104.14
N ASN A 167 -16.97 -12.82 104.25
CA ASN A 167 -17.09 -12.13 105.53
C ASN A 167 -18.42 -12.42 106.25
N ALA A 168 -19.52 -12.57 105.50
CA ALA A 168 -20.82 -12.94 106.06
C ALA A 168 -20.86 -14.41 106.50
N GLU A 169 -20.21 -15.31 105.76
CA GLU A 169 -20.02 -16.72 106.13
C GLU A 169 -19.22 -16.87 107.43
N LYS A 170 -18.07 -16.19 107.54
CA LYS A 170 -17.25 -16.15 108.77
C LYS A 170 -18.05 -15.65 109.99
N LYS A 171 -18.90 -14.63 109.81
CA LYS A 171 -19.78 -14.11 110.88
C LYS A 171 -20.87 -15.11 111.27
N LEU A 172 -21.44 -15.83 110.32
CA LEU A 172 -22.49 -16.83 110.57
C LEU A 172 -21.92 -18.08 111.26
N GLU A 173 -20.68 -18.46 110.95
CA GLU A 173 -19.92 -19.53 111.60
C GLU A 173 -19.53 -19.15 113.05
N GLY A 174 -19.11 -17.90 113.28
CA GLY A 174 -18.88 -17.35 114.62
C GLY A 174 -20.15 -17.22 115.49
N LEU A 175 -21.30 -16.95 114.88
CA LEU A 175 -22.61 -16.95 115.55
C LEU A 175 -23.16 -18.36 115.83
N SER A 176 -22.77 -19.35 115.02
CA SER A 176 -23.15 -20.75 115.23
C SER A 176 -22.34 -21.45 116.34
N THR A 177 -21.25 -20.84 116.79
CA THR A 177 -20.32 -21.37 117.81
C THR A 177 -20.39 -20.64 119.16
N GLY A 178 -21.10 -19.51 119.26
CA GLY A 178 -21.32 -18.75 120.51
C GLY A 178 -22.81 -18.51 120.79
N GLY A 179 -23.34 -19.11 121.85
CA GLY A 179 -24.75 -18.99 122.23
C GLY A 179 -25.12 -17.60 122.75
N ALA A 180 -26.07 -16.94 122.08
CA ALA A 180 -26.97 -15.94 122.68
C ALA A 180 -28.25 -15.84 121.85
N GLU A 181 -29.35 -15.63 122.56
CA GLU A 181 -30.74 -15.61 122.10
C GLU A 181 -31.04 -14.53 121.04
N ALA A 182 -32.07 -14.83 120.22
CA ALA A 182 -32.93 -13.94 119.40
C ALA A 182 -32.90 -14.21 117.89
N GLY A 183 -33.87 -15.01 117.41
CA GLY A 183 -34.72 -14.79 116.22
C GLY A 183 -34.17 -14.42 114.82
N GLY A 184 -32.87 -14.20 114.62
CA GLY A 184 -32.32 -13.64 113.37
C GLY A 184 -31.64 -14.64 112.42
N GLY A 185 -31.38 -15.87 112.85
CA GLY A 185 -30.59 -16.87 112.11
C GLY A 185 -31.22 -17.36 110.81
N ALA A 186 -32.55 -17.47 110.74
CA ALA A 186 -33.27 -17.87 109.53
C ALA A 186 -33.21 -16.77 108.43
N SER A 187 -33.35 -15.49 108.82
CA SER A 187 -33.22 -14.34 107.91
C SER A 187 -31.80 -14.17 107.36
N LEU A 188 -30.78 -14.44 108.18
CA LEU A 188 -29.37 -14.39 107.77
C LEU A 188 -29.00 -15.51 106.79
N ARG A 189 -29.48 -16.75 107.02
CA ARG A 189 -29.27 -17.88 106.09
C ARG A 189 -29.93 -17.63 104.73
N GLU A 190 -31.11 -17.03 104.73
CA GLU A 190 -31.84 -16.69 103.50
C GLU A 190 -31.16 -15.55 102.73
N LYS A 191 -30.65 -14.53 103.43
CA LYS A 191 -29.79 -13.48 102.83
C LYS A 191 -28.50 -14.05 102.26
N LEU A 192 -27.89 -15.04 102.92
CA LEU A 192 -26.66 -15.69 102.45
C LEU A 192 -26.93 -16.56 101.21
N LYS A 193 -28.06 -17.27 101.18
CA LYS A 193 -28.52 -17.98 99.97
C LYS A 193 -28.78 -17.02 98.81
N GLN A 194 -29.46 -15.91 99.04
CA GLN A 194 -29.70 -14.87 98.03
C GLN A 194 -28.38 -14.22 97.54
N ALA A 195 -27.43 -13.97 98.45
CA ALA A 195 -26.10 -13.47 98.08
C ALA A 195 -25.31 -14.49 97.24
N LYS A 196 -25.41 -15.79 97.55
CA LYS A 196 -24.80 -16.87 96.75
C LYS A 196 -25.42 -16.97 95.36
N THR A 197 -26.74 -16.86 95.26
CA THR A 197 -27.43 -16.84 93.96
C THR A 197 -27.01 -15.62 93.14
N LYS A 198 -26.90 -14.43 93.77
CA LYS A 198 -26.37 -13.23 93.11
C LYS A 198 -24.91 -13.36 92.68
N ALA A 199 -24.06 -13.95 93.51
CA ALA A 199 -22.66 -14.20 93.17
C ALA A 199 -22.55 -15.14 91.95
N ALA A 200 -23.32 -16.24 91.93
CA ALA A 200 -23.33 -17.16 90.80
C ALA A 200 -23.91 -16.53 89.51
N GLN A 201 -24.87 -15.62 89.63
CA GLN A 201 -25.40 -14.84 88.49
C GLN A 201 -24.34 -13.89 87.93
N LEU A 202 -23.66 -13.12 88.81
CA LEU A 202 -22.60 -12.21 88.39
C LEU A 202 -21.38 -12.95 87.83
N GLU A 203 -21.04 -14.13 88.35
CA GLU A 203 -19.99 -15.00 87.77
C GLU A 203 -20.35 -15.51 86.38
N ALA A 204 -21.61 -15.85 86.14
CA ALA A 204 -22.08 -16.23 84.80
C ALA A 204 -22.01 -15.05 83.84
N GLU A 205 -22.45 -13.85 84.27
CA GLU A 205 -22.33 -12.61 83.49
C GLU A 205 -20.86 -12.25 83.19
N GLU A 206 -19.95 -12.46 84.15
CA GLU A 206 -18.50 -12.25 83.95
C GLU A 206 -17.92 -13.23 82.92
N GLU A 207 -18.26 -14.51 82.98
CA GLU A 207 -17.81 -15.49 82.00
C GLU A 207 -18.42 -15.25 80.61
N ASP A 208 -19.70 -14.85 80.54
CA ASP A 208 -20.34 -14.46 79.28
C ASP A 208 -19.60 -13.27 78.64
N LEU A 209 -19.32 -12.20 79.40
CA LEU A 209 -18.54 -11.05 78.93
C LEU A 209 -17.10 -11.43 78.53
N LYS A 210 -16.45 -12.37 79.24
CA LYS A 210 -15.14 -12.90 78.87
C LYS A 210 -15.18 -13.69 77.55
N THR A 211 -16.26 -14.42 77.27
CA THR A 211 -16.41 -15.10 75.98
C THR A 211 -16.69 -14.13 74.83
N GLU A 212 -17.50 -13.09 75.06
CA GLU A 212 -17.72 -12.02 74.10
C GLU A 212 -16.42 -11.29 73.74
N LEU A 213 -15.60 -10.96 74.75
CA LEU A 213 -14.27 -10.37 74.54
C LEU A 213 -13.36 -11.26 73.69
N LYS A 214 -13.34 -12.58 73.92
CA LYS A 214 -12.58 -13.53 73.10
C LYS A 214 -13.07 -13.54 71.65
N HIS A 215 -14.38 -13.46 71.43
CA HIS A 215 -14.96 -13.38 70.09
C HIS A 215 -14.55 -12.09 69.38
N VAL A 216 -14.66 -10.94 70.04
CA VAL A 216 -14.27 -9.64 69.48
C VAL A 216 -12.77 -9.56 69.22
N ASP A 217 -11.94 -10.19 70.06
CA ASP A 217 -10.50 -10.30 69.84
C ASP A 217 -10.14 -11.13 68.61
N GLU A 218 -10.79 -12.28 68.40
CA GLU A 218 -10.55 -13.09 67.20
C GLU A 218 -11.06 -12.40 65.92
N GLU A 219 -12.21 -11.72 65.98
CA GLU A 219 -12.70 -10.91 64.86
C GLU A 219 -11.73 -9.76 64.54
N LEU A 220 -11.20 -9.07 65.55
CA LEU A 220 -10.17 -8.04 65.36
C LEU A 220 -8.91 -8.62 64.74
N ARG A 221 -8.49 -9.81 65.16
CA ARG A 221 -7.34 -10.51 64.57
C ARG A 221 -7.56 -10.80 63.09
N GLN A 222 -8.75 -11.26 62.73
CA GLN A 222 -9.13 -11.55 61.34
C GLN A 222 -9.22 -10.28 60.48
N VAL A 223 -9.83 -9.20 60.98
CA VAL A 223 -9.91 -7.92 60.25
C VAL A 223 -8.52 -7.31 60.06
N ARG A 224 -7.63 -7.37 61.08
CA ARG A 224 -6.23 -6.92 60.95
C ARG A 224 -5.47 -7.73 59.91
N ALA A 225 -5.60 -9.06 59.92
CA ALA A 225 -4.96 -9.92 58.94
C ALA A 225 -5.44 -9.63 57.51
N LYS A 226 -6.74 -9.38 57.32
CA LYS A 226 -7.30 -8.98 56.02
C LYS A 226 -6.79 -7.61 55.56
N LEU A 227 -6.70 -6.63 56.47
CA LEU A 227 -6.18 -5.30 56.17
C LEU A 227 -4.71 -5.35 55.75
N ASN A 228 -3.87 -6.08 56.47
CA ASN A 228 -2.45 -6.23 56.11
C ASN A 228 -2.27 -6.87 54.73
N LYS A 229 -3.00 -7.95 54.43
CA LYS A 229 -2.98 -8.60 53.10
C LYS A 229 -3.46 -7.67 51.99
N SER A 230 -4.48 -6.85 52.27
CA SER A 230 -4.97 -5.84 51.34
C SER A 230 -3.90 -4.77 51.07
N GLY A 231 -3.17 -4.34 52.10
CA GLY A 231 -2.08 -3.36 51.97
C GLY A 231 -0.87 -3.88 51.20
N GLU A 232 -0.46 -5.13 51.43
CA GLU A 232 0.57 -5.80 50.61
C GLU A 232 0.16 -5.86 49.13
N SER A 233 -1.10 -6.24 48.86
CA SER A 233 -1.64 -6.29 47.50
C SER A 233 -1.67 -4.89 46.87
N ALA A 234 -2.08 -3.86 47.61
CA ALA A 234 -2.10 -2.48 47.14
C ALA A 234 -0.68 -1.95 46.83
N ALA A 235 0.31 -2.28 47.67
CA ALA A 235 1.70 -1.93 47.42
C ALA A 235 2.21 -2.59 46.13
N GLN A 236 1.94 -3.89 45.93
CA GLN A 236 2.30 -4.60 44.71
C GLN A 236 1.64 -3.97 43.47
N MET A 237 0.33 -3.68 43.51
CA MET A 237 -0.38 -3.05 42.39
C MET A 237 0.14 -1.64 42.10
N THR A 238 0.59 -0.89 43.12
CA THR A 238 1.22 0.43 42.95
C THR A 238 2.50 0.31 42.14
N THR A 239 3.37 -0.66 42.47
CA THR A 239 4.62 -0.88 41.72
C THR A 239 4.35 -1.27 40.26
N GLN A 240 3.33 -2.10 40.01
CA GLN A 240 2.94 -2.51 38.66
C GLN A 240 2.37 -1.35 37.84
N ARG A 241 1.54 -0.50 38.45
CA ARG A 241 1.04 0.73 37.83
C ARG A 241 2.19 1.65 37.44
N ASP A 242 3.16 1.87 38.33
CA ASP A 242 4.28 2.79 38.08
C ASP A 242 5.19 2.29 36.96
N ALA A 243 5.46 0.98 36.94
CA ALA A 243 6.18 0.36 35.85
C ALA A 243 5.44 0.50 34.51
N ALA A 244 4.11 0.28 34.49
CA ALA A 244 3.29 0.46 33.30
C ALA A 244 3.25 1.93 32.83
N ALA A 245 3.16 2.89 33.76
CA ALA A 245 3.17 4.32 33.47
C ALA A 245 4.50 4.76 32.85
N ALA A 246 5.62 4.32 33.43
CA ALA A 246 6.95 4.58 32.89
C ALA A 246 7.11 3.99 31.47
N ARG A 247 6.56 2.79 31.24
CA ARG A 247 6.58 2.14 29.92
C ARG A 247 5.76 2.91 28.88
N VAL A 248 4.57 3.39 29.23
CA VAL A 248 3.75 4.23 28.34
C VAL A 248 4.51 5.51 27.98
N ALA A 249 5.05 6.23 28.97
CA ALA A 249 5.79 7.47 28.74
C ALA A 249 7.04 7.25 27.85
N ALA A 250 7.75 6.13 28.03
CA ALA A 250 8.89 5.77 27.19
C ALA A 250 8.48 5.51 25.73
N LEU A 251 7.38 4.78 25.51
CA LEU A 251 6.85 4.49 24.18
C LEU A 251 6.31 5.75 23.48
N GLU A 252 5.60 6.62 24.20
CA GLU A 252 5.14 7.91 23.69
C GLU A 252 6.30 8.79 23.25
N LYS A 253 7.39 8.85 24.04
CA LYS A 253 8.59 9.60 23.67
C LYS A 253 9.27 9.04 22.42
N GLN A 254 9.31 7.71 22.28
CA GLN A 254 9.87 7.07 21.09
C GLN A 254 9.04 7.36 19.83
N LEU A 255 7.71 7.31 19.93
CA LEU A 255 6.80 7.66 18.85
C LEU A 255 6.88 9.15 18.47
N ALA A 256 7.04 10.04 19.46
CA ALA A 256 7.20 11.48 19.21
C ALA A 256 8.56 11.83 18.58
N ALA A 257 9.63 11.10 18.92
CA ALA A 257 10.96 11.28 18.32
C ALA A 257 11.00 10.90 16.83
N GLU A 258 10.03 10.10 16.36
CA GLU A 258 9.85 9.71 14.95
C GLU A 258 9.01 10.73 14.16
N ALA A 259 8.82 11.94 14.69
CA ALA A 259 8.11 13.02 14.01
C ALA A 259 8.71 13.32 12.62
N VAL A 260 7.85 13.24 11.61
CA VAL A 260 8.19 13.49 10.21
C VAL A 260 8.22 15.00 10.00
N ASP A 261 9.25 15.48 9.30
CA ASP A 261 9.32 16.84 8.79
C ASP A 261 8.23 17.03 7.71
N GLU A 262 7.12 17.65 8.11
CA GLU A 262 5.94 17.87 7.26
C GLU A 262 6.25 18.77 6.05
N GLU A 263 7.18 19.74 6.18
CA GLU A 263 7.58 20.61 5.06
C GLU A 263 8.35 19.81 4.01
N LYS A 264 9.28 18.96 4.45
CA LYS A 264 10.02 18.06 3.56
C LYS A 264 9.11 17.01 2.93
N LEU A 265 8.13 16.48 3.67
CA LEU A 265 7.15 15.55 3.14
C LEU A 265 6.24 16.21 2.08
N ALA A 266 5.82 17.45 2.31
CA ALA A 266 5.00 18.22 1.38
C ALA A 266 5.75 18.50 0.07
N SER A 267 7.02 18.93 0.14
CA SER A 267 7.85 19.17 -1.05
C SER A 267 8.04 17.90 -1.89
N LEU A 268 8.40 16.77 -1.26
CA LEU A 268 8.55 15.48 -1.95
C LEU A 268 7.25 15.00 -2.60
N ARG A 269 6.09 15.25 -1.98
CA ARG A 269 4.78 14.92 -2.57
C ARG A 269 4.51 15.76 -3.82
N GLU A 270 4.91 17.02 -3.83
CA GLU A 270 4.72 17.89 -4.98
C GLU A 270 5.65 17.51 -6.14
N GLU A 271 6.92 17.22 -5.85
CA GLU A 271 7.86 16.64 -6.83
C GLU A 271 7.32 15.34 -7.45
N MET A 272 6.79 14.43 -6.61
CA MET A 272 6.19 13.19 -7.08
C MET A 272 4.99 13.41 -8.02
N LYS A 273 4.16 14.44 -7.75
CA LYS A 273 3.06 14.81 -8.65
C LYS A 273 3.58 15.34 -9.97
N LEU A 274 4.62 16.17 -9.96
CA LEU A 274 5.23 16.72 -11.18
C LEU A 274 5.78 15.60 -12.05
N CYS A 275 6.62 14.72 -11.50
CA CYS A 275 7.18 13.59 -12.23
C CYS A 275 6.10 12.65 -12.78
N ARG A 276 5.00 12.43 -12.04
CA ARG A 276 3.86 11.66 -12.57
C ARG A 276 3.21 12.31 -13.78
N ARG A 277 3.01 13.62 -13.75
CA ARG A 277 2.45 14.36 -14.88
C ARG A 277 3.33 14.24 -16.12
N GLU A 278 4.65 14.34 -15.95
CA GLU A 278 5.61 14.18 -17.05
C GLU A 278 5.57 12.76 -17.63
N ILE A 279 5.50 11.73 -16.78
CA ILE A 279 5.36 10.33 -17.22
C ILE A 279 4.06 10.12 -17.99
N ASP A 280 2.95 10.68 -17.49
CA ASP A 280 1.65 10.51 -18.12
C ASP A 280 1.57 11.26 -19.46
N ALA A 281 2.18 12.45 -19.55
CA ALA A 281 2.32 13.19 -20.80
C ALA A 281 3.16 12.42 -21.84
N ALA A 282 4.34 11.93 -21.46
CA ALA A 282 5.20 11.15 -22.34
C ALA A 282 4.54 9.84 -22.80
N LYS A 283 3.75 9.18 -21.93
CA LYS A 283 2.95 8.02 -22.32
C LYS A 283 1.86 8.37 -23.32
N HIS A 284 1.18 9.49 -23.12
CA HIS A 284 0.15 9.95 -24.04
C HIS A 284 0.74 10.23 -25.43
N GLU A 285 1.86 10.95 -25.50
CA GLU A 285 2.57 11.23 -26.74
C GLU A 285 3.04 9.96 -27.46
N ALA A 286 3.59 8.99 -26.71
CA ALA A 286 3.97 7.70 -27.26
C ALA A 286 2.75 6.91 -27.79
N GLN A 287 1.61 6.96 -27.09
CA GLN A 287 0.37 6.32 -27.53
C GLN A 287 -0.20 6.98 -28.78
N GLU A 288 -0.16 8.30 -28.86
CA GLU A 288 -0.60 9.06 -30.03
C GLU A 288 0.26 8.73 -31.26
N SER A 289 1.58 8.78 -31.10
CA SER A 289 2.54 8.37 -32.16
C SER A 289 2.31 6.92 -32.61
N GLN A 290 2.09 6.00 -31.67
CA GLN A 290 1.77 4.61 -31.98
C GLN A 290 0.43 4.47 -32.71
N HIS A 291 -0.56 5.28 -32.35
CA HIS A 291 -1.87 5.29 -33.00
C HIS A 291 -1.78 5.81 -34.43
N GLU A 292 -1.02 6.88 -34.67
CA GLU A 292 -0.76 7.41 -36.02
C GLU A 292 -0.08 6.38 -36.91
N LEU A 293 0.98 5.74 -36.41
CA LEU A 293 1.66 4.65 -37.11
C LEU A 293 0.71 3.50 -37.44
N ASN A 294 -0.08 3.06 -36.45
CA ASN A 294 -1.04 1.98 -36.63
C ASN A 294 -2.18 2.34 -37.60
N SER A 295 -2.63 3.59 -37.60
CA SER A 295 -3.66 4.08 -38.51
C SER A 295 -3.25 3.94 -39.97
N TRP A 296 -1.96 4.16 -40.26
CA TRP A 296 -1.42 4.06 -41.62
C TRP A 296 -1.16 2.61 -42.07
N SER A 297 -0.52 1.78 -41.25
CA SER A 297 0.04 0.50 -41.70
C SER A 297 -0.55 -0.76 -41.06
N LYS A 298 -1.22 -0.65 -39.90
CA LYS A 298 -1.59 -1.83 -39.12
C LYS A 298 -2.81 -2.54 -39.70
N ILE A 299 -2.71 -3.86 -39.82
CA ILE A 299 -3.77 -4.73 -40.31
C ILE A 299 -4.34 -5.48 -39.12
N ALA A 300 -5.62 -5.28 -38.81
CA ALA A 300 -6.30 -6.04 -37.79
C ALA A 300 -6.50 -7.49 -38.26
N VAL A 301 -5.90 -8.44 -37.56
CA VAL A 301 -5.98 -9.88 -37.87
C VAL A 301 -6.68 -10.61 -36.73
N ARG A 302 -7.80 -11.26 -37.05
CA ARG A 302 -8.52 -12.19 -36.18
C ARG A 302 -8.03 -13.61 -36.43
N LEU A 303 -7.64 -14.30 -35.37
CA LEU A 303 -7.28 -15.72 -35.44
C LEU A 303 -8.54 -16.59 -35.53
N PRO A 304 -8.58 -17.60 -36.43
CA PRO A 304 -9.64 -18.60 -36.47
C PRO A 304 -9.81 -19.33 -35.13
N ARG A 305 -11.05 -19.74 -34.81
CA ARG A 305 -11.33 -20.48 -33.57
C ARG A 305 -10.54 -21.79 -33.51
N GLY A 306 -9.84 -22.03 -32.41
CA GLY A 306 -9.02 -23.23 -32.19
C GLY A 306 -7.61 -23.15 -32.78
N MET A 307 -7.23 -22.05 -33.45
CA MET A 307 -5.85 -21.82 -33.88
C MET A 307 -5.01 -21.27 -32.72
N HIS A 308 -3.81 -21.81 -32.54
CA HIS A 308 -2.90 -21.31 -31.52
C HIS A 308 -2.32 -19.93 -31.90
N PRO A 309 -2.14 -19.00 -30.93
CA PRO A 309 -1.63 -17.66 -31.20
C PRO A 309 -0.26 -17.59 -31.86
N HIS A 310 0.61 -18.58 -31.64
CA HIS A 310 1.97 -18.60 -32.22
C HIS A 310 1.98 -18.70 -33.75
N LYS A 311 0.87 -19.13 -34.37
CA LYS A 311 0.72 -19.24 -35.83
C LYS A 311 0.73 -17.88 -36.55
N LEU A 312 0.50 -16.80 -35.81
CA LEU A 312 0.56 -15.42 -36.28
C LEU A 312 1.73 -14.71 -35.59
N HIS A 313 2.75 -14.35 -36.37
CA HIS A 313 3.94 -13.70 -35.82
C HIS A 313 3.78 -12.18 -35.71
N GLY A 314 3.04 -11.54 -36.64
CA GLY A 314 2.84 -10.09 -36.66
C GLY A 314 3.10 -9.52 -38.05
N GLN A 315 3.14 -8.19 -38.20
CA GLN A 315 3.54 -7.56 -39.45
C GLN A 315 5.05 -7.35 -39.53
N VAL A 316 5.64 -7.40 -40.73
CA VAL A 316 7.11 -7.31 -40.90
C VAL A 316 7.69 -6.08 -40.20
N PHE A 317 7.06 -4.90 -40.30
CA PHE A 317 7.55 -3.67 -39.64
C PHE A 317 7.53 -3.74 -38.10
N GLU A 318 6.76 -4.64 -37.49
CA GLU A 318 6.75 -4.86 -36.03
C GLU A 318 7.85 -5.82 -35.58
N LEU A 319 8.39 -6.62 -36.52
CA LEU A 319 9.31 -7.72 -36.25
C LEU A 319 10.77 -7.37 -36.56
N VAL A 320 11.01 -6.28 -37.27
CA VAL A 320 12.36 -5.84 -37.66
C VAL A 320 12.68 -4.50 -37.01
N GLU A 321 13.89 -4.42 -36.46
CA GLU A 321 14.44 -3.19 -35.91
C GLU A 321 15.68 -2.79 -36.70
N LEU A 322 15.79 -1.52 -37.02
CA LEU A 322 16.95 -0.97 -37.70
C LEU A 322 17.96 -0.55 -36.64
N LYS A 323 19.21 -1.05 -36.74
CA LYS A 323 20.28 -0.61 -35.83
C LYS A 323 20.53 0.88 -36.00
N ASN A 324 20.89 1.54 -34.90
CA ASN A 324 21.12 2.99 -34.88
C ASN A 324 22.12 3.45 -35.95
N ASP A 325 23.18 2.68 -36.19
CA ASP A 325 24.21 2.98 -37.20
C ASP A 325 23.66 3.10 -38.64
N TYR A 326 22.46 2.60 -38.92
CA TYR A 326 21.87 2.55 -40.26
C TYR A 326 20.65 3.46 -40.45
N LEU A 327 20.33 4.32 -39.47
CA LEU A 327 19.13 5.16 -39.53
C LEU A 327 19.16 6.21 -40.63
N ASP A 328 20.35 6.70 -41.00
CA ASP A 328 20.55 7.56 -42.16
C ASP A 328 20.05 6.91 -43.47
N PHE A 329 20.00 5.58 -43.50
CA PHE A 329 19.50 4.81 -44.63
C PHE A 329 18.06 4.34 -44.47
N ALA A 330 17.37 4.69 -43.38
CA ALA A 330 16.02 4.20 -43.07
C ALA A 330 15.03 4.45 -44.21
N LYS A 331 15.04 5.64 -44.82
CA LYS A 331 14.16 5.94 -45.95
C LYS A 331 14.52 5.17 -47.21
N ALA A 332 15.81 5.01 -47.49
CA ALA A 332 16.28 4.24 -48.63
C ALA A 332 15.88 2.77 -48.49
N LEU A 333 16.05 2.20 -47.29
CA LEU A 333 15.63 0.84 -46.95
C LEU A 333 14.10 0.70 -47.02
N GLN A 334 13.33 1.66 -46.51
CA GLN A 334 11.87 1.68 -46.65
C GLN A 334 11.45 1.65 -48.12
N LEU A 335 12.10 2.44 -48.99
CA LEU A 335 11.81 2.47 -50.42
C LEU A 335 12.20 1.17 -51.13
N LEU A 336 13.34 0.59 -50.77
CA LEU A 336 13.83 -0.67 -51.33
C LEU A 336 12.94 -1.87 -50.95
N VAL A 337 12.52 -1.94 -49.68
CA VAL A 337 11.63 -3.01 -49.20
C VAL A 337 10.19 -2.76 -49.66
N GLY A 338 9.77 -1.50 -49.67
CA GLY A 338 8.46 -1.04 -50.13
C GLY A 338 7.32 -1.66 -49.33
N GLY A 339 6.22 -1.99 -50.02
CA GLY A 339 5.01 -2.56 -49.41
C GLY A 339 5.18 -3.94 -48.76
N LYS A 340 6.37 -4.57 -48.85
CA LYS A 340 6.68 -5.82 -48.15
C LYS A 340 6.75 -5.64 -46.63
N LEU A 341 7.01 -4.42 -46.14
CA LEU A 341 6.98 -4.10 -44.72
C LEU A 341 5.59 -4.33 -44.09
N GLU A 342 4.53 -4.28 -44.89
CA GLU A 342 3.14 -4.46 -44.41
C GLU A 342 2.71 -5.92 -44.35
N TYR A 343 3.54 -6.86 -44.83
CA TYR A 343 3.17 -8.26 -44.91
C TYR A 343 2.93 -8.82 -43.52
N VAL A 344 1.88 -9.64 -43.40
CA VAL A 344 1.55 -10.33 -42.16
C VAL A 344 2.27 -11.68 -42.18
N VAL A 345 3.23 -11.85 -41.28
CA VAL A 345 4.03 -13.06 -41.15
C VAL A 345 3.25 -14.11 -40.37
N VAL A 346 3.15 -15.30 -40.94
CA VAL A 346 2.45 -16.46 -40.38
C VAL A 346 3.33 -17.69 -40.49
N GLU A 347 3.05 -18.68 -39.65
CA GLU A 347 3.92 -19.86 -39.53
C GLU A 347 3.94 -20.70 -40.82
N ASP A 348 2.76 -21.08 -41.33
CA ASP A 348 2.62 -22.04 -42.43
C ASP A 348 1.52 -21.62 -43.45
N LYS A 349 1.49 -22.29 -44.61
CA LYS A 349 0.49 -22.08 -45.67
C LYS A 349 -0.95 -22.33 -45.22
N ASP A 350 -1.18 -23.24 -44.31
CA ASP A 350 -2.53 -23.61 -43.88
C ASP A 350 -3.11 -22.54 -42.94
N ALA A 351 -2.28 -22.02 -42.03
CA ALA A 351 -2.55 -20.86 -41.20
C ALA A 351 -2.82 -19.62 -42.08
N SER A 352 -2.01 -19.42 -43.13
CA SER A 352 -2.23 -18.35 -44.11
C SER A 352 -3.64 -18.41 -44.71
N LYS A 353 -4.05 -19.57 -45.23
CA LYS A 353 -5.38 -19.74 -45.85
C LYS A 353 -6.52 -19.54 -44.86
N ALA A 354 -6.38 -20.09 -43.65
CA ALA A 354 -7.39 -20.01 -42.61
C ALA A 354 -7.57 -18.57 -42.10
N ILE A 355 -6.47 -17.85 -41.84
CA ILE A 355 -6.49 -16.44 -41.43
C ILE A 355 -7.06 -15.57 -42.56
N PHE A 356 -6.68 -15.82 -43.81
CA PHE A 356 -7.18 -15.06 -44.96
C PHE A 356 -8.71 -15.16 -45.10
N LYS A 357 -9.25 -16.37 -44.90
CA LYS A 357 -10.69 -16.63 -44.97
C LYS A 357 -11.46 -16.02 -43.80
N GLU A 358 -10.98 -16.22 -42.56
CA GLU A 358 -11.64 -15.72 -41.34
C GLU A 358 -11.77 -14.19 -41.32
N ASN A 359 -10.76 -13.49 -41.86
CA ASN A 359 -10.74 -12.03 -41.90
C ASN A 359 -11.36 -11.43 -43.16
N ASN A 360 -11.88 -12.28 -44.06
CA ASN A 360 -12.44 -11.88 -45.35
C ASN A 360 -11.51 -10.93 -46.15
N PHE A 361 -10.21 -11.19 -46.14
CA PHE A 361 -9.23 -10.33 -46.83
C PHE A 361 -9.42 -10.30 -48.35
N ALA A 362 -10.16 -11.26 -48.92
CA ALA A 362 -10.57 -11.25 -50.32
C ALA A 362 -11.43 -10.03 -50.71
N SER A 363 -12.27 -9.53 -49.80
CA SER A 363 -13.16 -8.38 -50.02
C SER A 363 -12.68 -7.11 -49.33
N SER A 364 -11.46 -7.13 -48.77
CA SER A 364 -10.88 -5.97 -48.10
C SER A 364 -10.56 -4.87 -49.12
N ARG A 365 -10.85 -3.62 -48.75
CA ARG A 365 -10.47 -2.43 -49.54
C ARG A 365 -8.95 -2.29 -49.69
N ARG A 366 -8.19 -2.80 -48.73
CA ARG A 366 -6.71 -2.84 -48.74
C ARG A 366 -6.25 -4.25 -49.07
N ARG A 367 -5.33 -4.38 -50.04
CA ARG A 367 -4.70 -5.67 -50.38
C ARG A 367 -3.81 -6.12 -49.23
N VAL A 368 -4.15 -7.27 -48.63
CA VAL A 368 -3.38 -7.89 -47.55
C VAL A 368 -2.57 -9.05 -48.11
N THR A 369 -1.28 -9.13 -47.77
CA THR A 369 -0.40 -10.25 -48.14
C THR A 369 0.05 -10.98 -46.88
N LEU A 370 -0.21 -12.29 -46.84
CA LEU A 370 0.25 -13.18 -45.78
C LEU A 370 1.52 -13.88 -46.25
N LEU A 371 2.55 -13.91 -45.39
CA LEU A 371 3.85 -14.50 -45.66
C LEU A 371 4.03 -15.76 -44.79
N PRO A 372 3.82 -16.97 -45.32
CA PRO A 372 4.12 -18.22 -44.63
C PRO A 372 5.63 -18.42 -44.54
N ILE A 373 6.19 -18.30 -43.34
CA ILE A 373 7.64 -18.27 -43.12
C ILE A 373 8.30 -19.62 -43.44
N GLN A 374 7.63 -20.75 -43.18
CA GLN A 374 8.15 -22.09 -43.48
C GLN A 374 8.29 -22.36 -44.98
N ASP A 375 7.52 -21.67 -45.82
CA ASP A 375 7.54 -21.83 -47.27
C ASP A 375 8.46 -20.82 -47.97
N CYS A 376 9.07 -19.91 -47.21
CA CYS A 376 9.99 -18.92 -47.75
C CYS A 376 11.32 -19.60 -48.11
N GLN A 377 11.70 -19.49 -49.38
CA GLN A 377 13.04 -19.89 -49.80
C GLN A 377 14.01 -18.75 -49.48
N VAL A 378 15.03 -19.07 -48.68
CA VAL A 378 16.11 -18.12 -48.39
C VAL A 378 16.94 -17.94 -49.65
N GLY A 379 17.00 -16.70 -50.15
CA GLY A 379 17.89 -16.32 -51.26
C GLY A 379 19.36 -16.28 -50.82
N LYS A 380 20.21 -15.61 -51.60
CA LYS A 380 21.60 -15.38 -51.17
C LYS A 380 21.62 -14.52 -49.91
N ILE A 381 22.15 -15.07 -48.82
CA ILE A 381 22.45 -14.34 -47.59
C ILE A 381 23.72 -13.54 -47.85
N CYS A 382 23.65 -12.20 -47.81
CA CYS A 382 24.81 -11.33 -48.04
C CYS A 382 25.79 -11.25 -46.84
N ASP A 383 25.49 -11.94 -45.73
CA ASP A 383 26.29 -11.90 -44.49
C ASP A 383 27.44 -12.91 -44.43
N THR A 384 27.57 -13.82 -45.41
CA THR A 384 28.82 -14.55 -45.58
C THR A 384 29.74 -13.68 -46.41
N ALA A 385 30.87 -13.27 -45.86
CA ALA A 385 31.92 -12.50 -46.54
C ALA A 385 32.37 -13.18 -47.86
N VAL A 386 31.60 -13.01 -48.92
CA VAL A 386 32.02 -13.31 -50.29
C VAL A 386 32.82 -12.10 -50.69
N ARG A 387 34.15 -12.23 -50.63
CA ARG A 387 35.08 -11.37 -51.34
C ARG A 387 34.59 -11.27 -52.79
N LEU A 388 33.92 -10.17 -53.12
CA LEU A 388 33.63 -9.76 -54.49
C LEU A 388 34.95 -9.23 -55.09
N THR A 389 35.85 -10.15 -55.42
CA THR A 389 36.79 -9.90 -56.51
C THR A 389 35.99 -9.99 -57.80
N HIS A 390 36.08 -8.90 -58.58
CA HIS A 390 35.46 -8.69 -59.90
C HIS A 390 33.95 -8.42 -59.89
N LEU A 391 33.61 -7.13 -59.93
CA LEU A 391 33.09 -6.52 -61.16
C LEU A 391 33.19 -5.00 -61.02
N ALA A 392 34.20 -4.46 -61.71
CA ALA A 392 34.25 -3.06 -62.07
C ALA A 392 33.22 -2.82 -63.18
N LEU A 393 32.33 -1.86 -62.95
CA LEU A 393 31.92 -0.82 -63.90
C LEU A 393 31.13 0.25 -63.14
#